data_AF-A0A8H7S1W8-F1
#
_entry.id   AF-A0A8H7S1W8-F1
#
_cell.length_a   1.000
_cell.length_b   1.000
_cell.length_c   1.000
_cell.angle_alpha   90.00
_cell.angle_beta   90.00
_cell.angle_gamma   90.00
#
_symmetry.space_group_name_H-M   'P 1'
#
loop_
_entity.id
_entity.type
_entity.pdbx_description
1 polymer ?
#
loop_
_entity_poly.entity_id
_entity_poly.type
_entity_poly.pdbx_seq_one_letter_code
_entity_poly.pdbx_strand_id
1 'polypeptide(L)'
;MDSKTFSQTIQLIHDACKRTLTIPEQQFVQKAFKSHASSVVSHCELSPEKLHDLVETNHILAMDVVPLFFEQVDDKEYLYGLAKVPVGNTSVELIYHLLTSSSSSIIHNDYDFLHIYISNSIRTCELYEEGPRKDKYVRLVAKFIQSLLEKRIIPINEYLIEIQSFCVGYFRFKGVATLFQLASSEAQKMGFEIDRQQQQQQQQQVAM
;
A
#
# COMPACT_ATOMS: atom_id res chain seq x y z
N MET A 1 27.12 -17.43 -2.87
CA MET A 1 27.60 -16.28 -3.69
C MET A 1 29.08 -16.07 -3.42
N ASP A 2 29.91 -15.77 -4.41
CA ASP A 2 31.32 -15.39 -4.19
C ASP A 2 31.43 -13.96 -3.63
N SER A 3 32.50 -13.69 -2.87
CA SER A 3 32.67 -12.43 -2.12
C SER A 3 32.63 -11.17 -3.01
N LYS A 4 33.10 -11.27 -4.25
CA LYS A 4 33.14 -10.14 -5.19
C LYS A 4 31.73 -9.79 -5.70
N THR A 5 30.98 -10.80 -6.11
CA THR A 5 29.56 -10.66 -6.50
C THR A 5 28.72 -10.09 -5.35
N PHE A 6 29.00 -10.52 -4.11
CA PHE A 6 28.32 -9.98 -2.92
C PHE A 6 28.57 -8.50 -2.69
N SER A 7 29.83 -8.07 -2.69
CA SER A 7 30.15 -6.64 -2.58
C SER A 7 29.50 -5.81 -3.69
N GLN A 8 29.45 -6.35 -4.92
CA GLN A 8 28.82 -5.68 -6.05
C GLN A 8 27.30 -5.56 -5.87
N THR A 9 26.62 -6.59 -5.37
CA THR A 9 25.18 -6.54 -5.09
C THR A 9 24.85 -5.44 -4.09
N ILE A 10 25.58 -5.36 -2.97
CA ILE A 10 25.35 -4.34 -1.94
C ILE A 10 25.58 -2.94 -2.49
N GLN A 11 26.65 -2.75 -3.27
CA GLN A 11 26.90 -1.46 -3.94
C GLN A 11 25.76 -1.07 -4.89
N LEU A 12 25.27 -2.00 -5.70
CA LEU A 12 24.16 -1.74 -6.62
C LEU A 12 22.85 -1.40 -5.89
N ILE A 13 22.60 -1.97 -4.71
CA ILE A 13 21.44 -1.62 -3.88
C ILE A 13 21.53 -0.16 -3.40
N HIS A 14 22.70 0.28 -2.93
CA HIS A 14 22.90 1.67 -2.55
C HIS A 14 22.82 2.64 -3.74
N ASP A 15 23.29 2.21 -4.91
CA ASP A 15 23.14 2.97 -6.15
C ASP A 15 21.66 3.07 -6.56
N ALA A 16 20.87 2.00 -6.37
CA ALA A 16 19.44 2.00 -6.66
C ALA A 16 18.65 3.00 -5.81
N CYS A 17 19.18 3.40 -4.64
CA CYS A 17 18.59 4.44 -3.81
C CYS A 17 18.91 5.87 -4.32
N LYS A 18 19.74 6.02 -5.36
CA LYS A 18 20.25 7.32 -5.82
C LYS A 18 20.06 7.55 -7.31
N ARG A 19 20.06 6.49 -8.10
CA ARG A 19 19.91 6.52 -9.56
C ARG A 19 19.10 5.33 -10.05
N THR A 20 18.50 5.47 -11.23
CA THR A 20 17.92 4.34 -11.92
C THR A 20 19.03 3.38 -12.37
N LEU A 21 18.91 2.12 -11.99
CA LEU A 21 19.81 1.07 -12.42
C LEU A 21 19.51 0.68 -13.88
N THR A 22 20.55 0.29 -14.60
CA THR A 22 20.40 -0.32 -15.93
C THR A 22 19.73 -1.68 -15.83
N ILE A 23 19.12 -2.15 -16.93
CA ILE A 23 18.43 -3.46 -16.95
C ILE A 23 19.34 -4.62 -16.46
N PRO A 24 20.61 -4.73 -16.89
CA PRO A 24 21.50 -5.77 -16.39
C PRO A 24 21.78 -5.67 -14.88
N GLU A 25 21.95 -4.46 -14.35
CA GLU A 25 22.15 -4.22 -12.92
C GLU A 25 20.91 -4.62 -12.11
N GLN A 26 19.71 -4.27 -12.59
CA GLN A 26 18.44 -4.67 -11.96
C GLN A 26 18.32 -6.19 -11.91
N GLN A 27 18.54 -6.87 -13.04
CA GLN A 27 18.49 -8.34 -13.11
C GLN A 27 19.50 -9.00 -12.17
N PHE A 28 20.68 -8.41 -12.02
CA PHE A 28 21.71 -8.89 -11.11
C PHE A 28 21.26 -8.81 -9.65
N VAL A 29 20.71 -7.66 -9.23
CA VAL A 29 20.17 -7.48 -7.87
C VAL A 29 18.97 -8.41 -7.63
N GLN A 30 18.04 -8.50 -8.57
CA GLN A 30 16.89 -9.42 -8.49
C GLN A 30 17.32 -10.87 -8.29
N LYS A 31 18.31 -11.35 -9.05
CA LYS A 31 18.85 -12.70 -8.91
C LYS A 31 19.49 -12.91 -7.54
N ALA A 32 20.22 -11.92 -7.04
CA ALA A 32 20.83 -11.99 -5.72
C ALA A 32 19.78 -12.09 -4.60
N PHE A 33 18.72 -11.26 -4.63
CA PHE A 33 17.60 -11.36 -3.69
C PHE A 33 16.90 -12.71 -3.77
N LYS A 34 16.56 -13.19 -4.97
CA LYS A 34 15.88 -14.49 -5.15
C LYS A 34 16.67 -15.68 -4.62
N SER A 35 18.00 -15.62 -4.65
CA SER A 35 18.86 -16.74 -4.22
C SER A 35 19.44 -16.57 -2.81
N HIS A 36 19.56 -15.35 -2.29
CA HIS A 36 20.31 -15.05 -1.06
C HIS A 36 19.67 -13.91 -0.23
N ALA A 37 18.33 -13.75 -0.24
CA ALA A 37 17.62 -12.64 0.42
C ALA A 37 18.12 -12.34 1.85
N SER A 38 18.15 -13.33 2.74
CA SER A 38 18.58 -13.16 4.14
C SER A 38 20.00 -12.56 4.27
N SER A 39 20.94 -13.04 3.46
CA SER A 39 22.32 -12.53 3.46
C SER A 39 22.41 -11.13 2.85
N VAL A 40 21.65 -10.85 1.79
CA VAL A 40 21.64 -9.52 1.17
C VAL A 40 21.04 -8.48 2.12
N VAL A 41 19.90 -8.79 2.73
CA VAL A 41 19.18 -7.91 3.65
C VAL A 41 20.02 -7.59 4.90
N SER A 42 20.68 -8.59 5.48
CA SER A 42 21.52 -8.40 6.67
C SER A 42 22.74 -7.50 6.44
N HIS A 43 23.19 -7.31 5.20
CA HIS A 43 24.40 -6.54 4.88
C HIS A 43 24.15 -5.28 4.06
N CYS A 44 22.93 -5.09 3.52
CA CYS A 44 22.62 -3.89 2.75
C CYS A 44 22.37 -2.66 3.61
N GLU A 45 22.12 -2.85 4.92
CA GLU A 45 21.94 -1.77 5.91
C GLU A 45 21.03 -0.64 5.40
N LEU A 46 19.96 -1.00 4.68
CA LEU A 46 19.01 -0.03 4.15
C LEU A 46 18.25 0.61 5.31
N SER A 47 18.20 1.95 5.40
CA SER A 47 17.27 2.62 6.31
C SER A 47 15.86 2.69 5.69
N PRO A 48 14.81 2.96 6.49
CA PRO A 48 13.45 3.19 5.97
C PRO A 48 13.39 4.26 4.86
N GLU A 49 14.17 5.33 4.99
CA GLU A 49 14.28 6.40 3.98
C GLU A 49 14.92 5.87 2.68
N LYS A 50 15.97 5.04 2.81
CA LYS A 50 16.65 4.49 1.63
C LYS A 50 15.79 3.46 0.91
N LEU A 51 14.97 2.70 1.64
CA LEU A 51 13.97 1.84 1.04
C LEU A 51 12.96 2.67 0.24
N HIS A 52 12.43 3.76 0.81
CA HIS A 52 11.56 4.68 0.10
C HIS A 52 12.22 5.25 -1.17
N ASP A 53 13.47 5.71 -1.06
CA ASP A 53 14.24 6.22 -2.21
C ASP A 53 14.38 5.16 -3.33
N LEU A 54 14.65 3.90 -2.96
CA LEU A 54 14.73 2.78 -3.90
C LEU A 54 13.40 2.53 -4.61
N VAL A 55 12.29 2.58 -3.88
CA VAL A 55 10.94 2.40 -4.45
C VAL A 55 10.66 3.47 -5.48
N GLU A 56 10.88 4.74 -5.15
CA GLU A 56 10.58 5.85 -6.06
C GLU A 56 11.55 5.92 -7.26
N THR A 57 12.80 5.50 -7.10
CA THR A 57 13.84 5.58 -8.15
C THR A 57 13.83 4.38 -9.10
N ASN A 58 13.49 3.18 -8.60
CA ASN A 58 13.61 1.92 -9.33
C ASN A 58 12.36 1.03 -9.15
N HIS A 59 11.19 1.52 -9.58
CA HIS A 59 9.91 0.83 -9.44
C HIS A 59 9.93 -0.66 -9.81
N ILE A 60 10.44 -1.00 -11.01
CA ILE A 60 10.42 -2.38 -11.53
C ILE A 60 11.23 -3.30 -10.61
N LEU A 61 12.42 -2.84 -10.19
CA LEU A 61 13.24 -3.58 -9.24
C LEU A 61 12.53 -3.72 -7.89
N ALA A 62 11.94 -2.63 -7.39
CA ALA A 62 11.26 -2.58 -6.10
C ALA A 62 10.12 -3.60 -6.00
N MET A 63 9.33 -3.76 -7.07
CA MET A 63 8.24 -4.74 -7.13
C MET A 63 8.72 -6.18 -6.90
N ASP A 64 9.94 -6.52 -7.28
CA ASP A 64 10.50 -7.86 -7.08
C ASP A 64 11.24 -8.03 -5.76
N VAL A 65 12.00 -7.01 -5.32
CA VAL A 65 12.93 -7.14 -4.19
C VAL A 65 12.33 -6.74 -2.85
N VAL A 66 11.38 -5.80 -2.83
CA VAL A 66 10.78 -5.32 -1.57
C VAL A 66 9.90 -6.38 -0.90
N PRO A 67 9.10 -7.20 -1.61
CA PRO A 67 8.42 -8.33 -0.98
C PRO A 67 9.40 -9.28 -0.30
N LEU A 68 10.49 -9.65 -0.99
CA LEU A 68 11.56 -10.50 -0.45
C LEU A 68 12.29 -9.84 0.72
N PHE A 69 12.40 -8.51 0.72
CA PHE A 69 12.97 -7.75 1.85
C PHE A 69 12.08 -7.88 3.09
N PHE A 70 10.77 -7.67 2.95
CA PHE A 70 9.81 -7.78 4.05
C PHE A 70 9.57 -9.21 4.56
N GLU A 71 9.95 -10.23 3.78
CA GLU A 71 10.02 -11.61 4.30
C GLU A 71 11.18 -11.81 5.29
N GLN A 72 12.21 -10.94 5.25
CA GLN A 72 13.40 -11.04 6.09
C GLN A 72 13.42 -10.02 7.24
N VAL A 73 12.61 -8.96 7.15
CA VAL A 73 12.58 -7.85 8.11
C VAL A 73 11.20 -7.71 8.72
N ASP A 74 11.13 -7.86 10.04
CA ASP A 74 9.92 -7.67 10.85
C ASP A 74 9.98 -6.32 11.60
N ASP A 75 10.29 -5.25 10.85
CA ASP A 75 10.36 -3.89 11.38
C ASP A 75 9.37 -2.99 10.64
N LYS A 76 8.39 -2.50 11.40
CA LYS A 76 7.32 -1.67 10.90
C LYS A 76 7.80 -0.29 10.47
N GLU A 77 8.95 0.19 10.95
CA GLU A 77 9.49 1.50 10.57
C GLU A 77 9.68 1.63 9.05
N TYR A 78 10.01 0.53 8.37
CA TYR A 78 10.10 0.49 6.91
C TYR A 78 8.75 0.72 6.22
N LEU A 79 7.65 0.18 6.77
CA LEU A 79 6.31 0.45 6.27
C LEU A 79 5.96 1.92 6.46
N TYR A 80 6.15 2.45 7.67
CA TYR A 80 5.90 3.86 7.95
C TYR A 80 6.78 4.80 7.12
N GLY A 81 7.99 4.38 6.75
CA GLY A 81 8.84 5.05 5.76
C GLY A 81 8.17 5.22 4.40
N LEU A 82 7.42 4.21 3.94
CA LEU A 82 6.66 4.24 2.67
C LEU A 82 5.36 5.05 2.76
N ALA A 83 4.83 5.27 3.96
CA ALA A 83 3.61 6.05 4.22
C ALA A 83 3.85 7.57 4.30
N LYS A 84 5.11 8.04 4.18
CA LYS A 84 5.42 9.47 4.31
C LYS A 84 4.73 10.30 3.23
N VAL A 85 4.21 11.46 3.62
CA VAL A 85 3.60 12.43 2.69
C VAL A 85 4.70 13.27 2.03
N PRO A 86 4.67 13.51 0.71
CA PRO A 86 3.70 13.00 -0.26
C PRO A 86 3.93 11.52 -0.58
N VAL A 87 2.86 10.74 -0.62
CA VAL A 87 2.92 9.31 -0.98
C VAL A 87 3.09 9.18 -2.49
N GLY A 88 4.17 8.55 -2.95
CA GLY A 88 4.46 8.37 -4.38
C GLY A 88 3.45 7.45 -5.10
N ASN A 89 3.31 7.63 -6.42
CA ASN A 89 2.49 6.71 -7.24
C ASN A 89 3.03 5.27 -7.11
N THR A 90 4.36 5.16 -7.15
CA THR A 90 5.10 3.92 -7.10
C THR A 90 4.90 3.21 -5.77
N SER A 91 4.95 3.96 -4.66
CA SER A 91 4.62 3.45 -3.33
C SER A 91 3.21 2.86 -3.27
N VAL A 92 2.18 3.53 -3.82
CA VAL A 92 0.79 3.00 -3.84
C VAL A 92 0.70 1.68 -4.59
N GLU A 93 1.34 1.57 -5.74
CA GLU A 93 1.36 0.32 -6.51
C GLU A 93 2.09 -0.81 -5.77
N LEU A 94 3.20 -0.49 -5.11
CA LEU A 94 3.96 -1.45 -4.32
C LEU A 94 3.19 -1.92 -3.08
N ILE A 95 2.59 -1.02 -2.31
CA ILE A 95 1.79 -1.39 -1.13
C ILE A 95 0.60 -2.25 -1.55
N TYR A 96 -0.07 -1.91 -2.66
CA TYR A 96 -1.13 -2.76 -3.21
C TYR A 96 -0.63 -4.16 -3.57
N HIS A 97 0.56 -4.26 -4.17
CA HIS A 97 1.18 -5.54 -4.49
C HIS A 97 1.48 -6.35 -3.23
N LEU A 98 2.11 -5.74 -2.22
CA LEU A 98 2.43 -6.41 -0.96
C LEU A 98 1.17 -6.91 -0.23
N LEU A 99 0.10 -6.11 -0.24
CA LEU A 99 -1.21 -6.45 0.34
C LEU A 99 -1.96 -7.55 -0.40
N THR A 100 -1.60 -7.86 -1.65
CA THR A 100 -2.35 -8.83 -2.46
C THR A 100 -1.56 -10.08 -2.80
N SER A 101 -0.24 -10.02 -2.75
CA SER A 101 0.66 -11.14 -3.03
C SER A 101 0.83 -12.11 -1.86
N SER A 102 0.19 -11.87 -0.70
CA SER A 102 0.29 -12.71 0.51
C SER A 102 1.72 -12.85 1.08
N SER A 103 2.69 -12.10 0.55
CA SER A 103 4.12 -12.24 0.90
C SER A 103 4.51 -11.51 2.18
N SER A 104 3.69 -10.59 2.68
CA SER A 104 4.05 -9.73 3.82
C SER A 104 3.02 -9.85 4.95
N SER A 105 3.30 -10.73 5.91
CA SER A 105 2.48 -10.91 7.12
C SER A 105 2.38 -9.64 7.96
N ILE A 106 3.42 -8.78 7.92
CA ILE A 106 3.49 -7.56 8.72
C ILE A 106 2.45 -6.52 8.32
N ILE A 107 2.12 -6.41 7.02
CA ILE A 107 1.17 -5.39 6.54
C ILE A 107 -0.26 -5.82 6.83
N HIS A 108 -0.57 -7.10 6.63
CA HIS A 108 -1.91 -7.63 6.89
C HIS A 108 -2.32 -7.52 8.37
N ASN A 109 -1.35 -7.50 9.27
CA ASN A 109 -1.57 -7.42 10.71
C ASN A 109 -1.51 -5.99 11.28
N ASP A 110 -1.21 -4.97 10.46
CA ASP A 110 -1.06 -3.59 10.91
C ASP A 110 -2.15 -2.68 10.32
N TYR A 111 -3.32 -2.70 10.96
CA TYR A 111 -4.44 -1.84 10.58
C TYR A 111 -4.11 -0.34 10.76
N ASP A 112 -3.32 0.02 11.78
CA ASP A 112 -2.92 1.40 12.03
C ASP A 112 -2.10 1.96 10.86
N PHE A 113 -1.17 1.15 10.34
CA PHE A 113 -0.42 1.49 9.13
C PHE A 113 -1.36 1.75 7.95
N LEU A 114 -2.36 0.89 7.71
CA LEU A 114 -3.29 1.07 6.59
C LEU A 114 -4.13 2.33 6.70
N HIS A 115 -4.60 2.67 7.91
CA HIS A 115 -5.28 3.93 8.18
C HIS A 115 -4.38 5.11 7.82
N ILE A 116 -3.16 5.13 8.35
CA ILE A 116 -2.19 6.20 8.09
C ILE A 116 -1.86 6.29 6.60
N TYR A 117 -1.65 5.17 5.93
CA TYR A 117 -1.30 5.12 4.53
C TYR A 117 -2.42 5.64 3.62
N ILE A 118 -3.67 5.24 3.86
CA ILE A 118 -4.84 5.70 3.11
C ILE A 118 -5.05 7.21 3.34
N SER A 119 -5.00 7.67 4.59
CA SER A 119 -5.12 9.10 4.90
C SER A 119 -4.02 9.94 4.27
N ASN A 120 -2.78 9.47 4.29
CA ASN A 120 -1.66 10.16 3.67
C ASN A 120 -1.75 10.16 2.14
N SER A 121 -2.29 9.10 1.54
CA SER A 121 -2.57 9.04 0.10
C SER A 121 -3.66 10.04 -0.30
N ILE A 122 -4.75 10.14 0.48
CA ILE A 122 -5.81 11.14 0.25
C ILE A 122 -5.26 12.55 0.41
N ARG A 123 -4.52 12.84 1.49
CA ARG A 123 -3.87 14.15 1.71
C ARG A 123 -2.91 14.51 0.57
N THR A 124 -2.21 13.54 -0.01
CA THR A 124 -1.32 13.77 -1.15
C THR A 124 -2.09 14.25 -2.39
N CYS A 125 -3.37 13.88 -2.55
CA CYS A 125 -4.21 14.40 -3.62
C CYS A 125 -4.46 15.92 -3.49
N GLU A 126 -4.48 16.44 -2.28
CA GLU A 126 -4.68 17.88 -2.00
C GLU A 126 -3.43 18.70 -2.32
N LEU A 127 -2.24 18.10 -2.15
CA LEU A 127 -0.96 18.74 -2.43
C LEU A 127 -0.68 18.94 -3.93
N TYR A 128 -1.32 18.16 -4.79
CA TYR A 128 -1.17 18.34 -6.23
C TYR A 128 -2.02 19.52 -6.74
N GLU A 129 -1.38 20.36 -7.54
CA GLU A 129 -2.04 21.39 -8.34
C GLU A 129 -3.01 20.76 -9.35
N GLU A 130 -4.04 21.52 -9.70
CA GLU A 130 -5.03 21.11 -10.70
C GLU A 130 -4.36 20.77 -12.05
N GLY A 131 -4.67 19.59 -12.58
CA GLY A 131 -4.14 19.15 -13.87
C GLY A 131 -3.89 17.64 -13.97
N PRO A 132 -3.27 17.19 -15.08
CA PRO A 132 -3.15 15.77 -15.42
C PRO A 132 -2.46 14.89 -14.37
N ARG A 133 -1.54 15.46 -13.58
CA ARG A 133 -0.82 14.75 -12.53
C ARG A 133 -1.73 14.44 -11.33
N LYS A 134 -2.50 15.43 -10.86
CA LYS A 134 -3.53 15.25 -9.82
C LYS A 134 -4.58 14.26 -10.27
N ASP A 135 -5.08 14.44 -11.49
CA ASP A 135 -6.00 13.55 -12.17
C ASP A 135 -5.57 12.08 -12.14
N LYS A 136 -4.31 11.81 -12.52
CA LYS A 136 -3.75 10.46 -12.49
C LYS A 136 -3.69 9.91 -11.06
N TYR A 137 -3.23 10.73 -10.12
CA TYR A 137 -3.04 10.32 -8.73
C TYR A 137 -4.37 10.05 -8.01
N VAL A 138 -5.36 10.93 -8.16
CA VAL A 138 -6.73 10.73 -7.62
C VAL A 138 -7.35 9.44 -8.15
N ARG A 139 -7.20 9.16 -9.45
CA ARG A 139 -7.70 7.91 -10.05
C ARG A 139 -6.96 6.68 -9.51
N LEU A 140 -5.66 6.79 -9.27
CA LEU A 140 -4.86 5.72 -8.64
C LEU A 140 -5.35 5.43 -7.23
N VAL A 141 -5.49 6.46 -6.38
CA VAL A 141 -5.99 6.33 -4.99
C VAL A 141 -7.41 5.75 -4.97
N ALA A 142 -8.31 6.24 -5.83
CA ALA A 142 -9.66 5.72 -5.92
C ALA A 142 -9.68 4.22 -6.27
N LYS A 143 -8.89 3.80 -7.27
CA LYS A 143 -8.78 2.39 -7.66
C LYS A 143 -8.14 1.54 -6.56
N PHE A 144 -7.13 2.07 -5.88
CA PHE A 144 -6.46 1.41 -4.76
C PHE A 144 -7.46 1.09 -3.66
N ILE A 145 -8.16 2.10 -3.14
CA ILE A 145 -9.18 1.94 -2.08
C ILE A 145 -10.28 0.98 -2.53
N GLN A 146 -10.81 1.15 -3.75
CA GLN A 146 -11.83 0.26 -4.28
C GLN A 146 -11.36 -1.20 -4.28
N SER A 147 -10.13 -1.46 -4.71
CA SER A 147 -9.56 -2.81 -4.76
C SER A 147 -9.38 -3.41 -3.37
N LEU A 148 -9.00 -2.61 -2.36
CA LEU A 148 -8.89 -3.06 -0.97
C LEU A 148 -10.26 -3.45 -0.39
N LEU A 149 -11.30 -2.67 -0.69
CA LEU A 149 -12.68 -2.98 -0.27
C LEU A 149 -13.21 -4.26 -0.95
N GLU A 150 -13.06 -4.37 -2.28
CA GLU A 150 -13.54 -5.52 -3.06
C GLU A 150 -12.89 -6.83 -2.59
N LYS A 151 -11.59 -6.77 -2.24
CA LYS A 151 -10.84 -7.92 -1.70
C LYS A 151 -11.02 -8.13 -0.20
N ARG A 152 -11.81 -7.30 0.49
CA ARG A 152 -12.03 -7.34 1.95
C ARG A 152 -10.73 -7.24 2.76
N ILE A 153 -9.73 -6.52 2.24
CA ILE A 153 -8.46 -6.25 2.95
C ILE A 153 -8.70 -5.21 4.04
N ILE A 154 -9.47 -4.16 3.73
CA ILE A 154 -9.93 -3.18 4.71
C ILE A 154 -11.44 -3.33 4.89
N PRO A 155 -11.94 -3.22 6.13
CA PRO A 155 -13.37 -3.28 6.40
C PRO A 155 -13.99 -1.90 6.18
N ILE A 156 -15.12 -1.83 5.48
CA ILE A 156 -15.69 -0.55 5.06
C ILE A 156 -16.19 0.33 6.21
N ASN A 157 -16.63 -0.28 7.31
CA ASN A 157 -17.13 0.41 8.51
C ASN A 157 -16.10 1.37 9.11
N GLU A 158 -14.82 0.98 9.13
CA GLU A 158 -13.74 1.78 9.71
C GLU A 158 -13.29 2.93 8.81
N TYR A 159 -13.58 2.85 7.50
CA TYR A 159 -13.09 3.81 6.49
C TYR A 159 -14.21 4.63 5.83
N LEU A 160 -15.47 4.40 6.18
CA LEU A 160 -16.62 4.94 5.46
C LEU A 160 -16.60 6.47 5.33
N ILE A 161 -16.36 7.17 6.45
CA ILE A 161 -16.37 8.64 6.50
C ILE A 161 -15.27 9.22 5.60
N GLU A 162 -14.07 8.67 5.69
CA GLU A 162 -12.91 9.11 4.93
C GLU A 162 -13.11 8.89 3.43
N ILE A 163 -13.63 7.71 3.05
CA ILE A 163 -13.93 7.37 1.66
C ILE A 163 -15.04 8.25 1.10
N GLN A 164 -16.10 8.50 1.85
CA GLN A 164 -17.19 9.39 1.41
C GLN A 164 -16.69 10.83 1.23
N SER A 165 -15.90 11.34 2.19
CA SER A 165 -15.30 12.67 2.12
C SER A 165 -14.41 12.81 0.87
N PHE A 166 -13.52 11.84 0.64
CA PHE A 166 -12.70 11.77 -0.57
C PHE A 166 -13.56 11.75 -1.83
N CYS A 167 -14.58 10.89 -1.89
CA CYS A 167 -15.44 10.78 -3.05
C CYS A 167 -16.20 12.08 -3.37
N VAL A 168 -16.67 12.81 -2.35
CA VAL A 168 -17.33 14.11 -2.52
C VAL A 168 -16.34 15.15 -3.08
N GLY A 169 -15.13 15.22 -2.55
CA GLY A 169 -14.09 16.14 -3.03
C GLY A 169 -13.62 15.87 -4.45
N TYR A 170 -13.68 14.61 -4.90
CA TYR A 170 -13.14 14.15 -6.17
C TYR A 170 -14.19 13.50 -7.09
N PHE A 171 -15.47 13.83 -6.94
CA PHE A 171 -16.56 13.13 -7.64
C PHE A 171 -16.46 13.20 -9.17
N ARG A 172 -15.89 14.29 -9.71
CA ARG A 172 -15.69 14.49 -11.16
C ARG A 172 -14.67 13.54 -11.80
N PHE A 173 -13.87 12.83 -11.01
CA PHE A 173 -12.81 11.98 -11.53
C PHE A 173 -13.32 10.55 -11.81
N LYS A 174 -12.92 9.99 -12.97
CA LYS A 174 -13.33 8.65 -13.39
C LYS A 174 -12.96 7.60 -12.34
N GLY A 175 -13.92 6.73 -11.99
CA GLY A 175 -13.76 5.67 -10.98
C GLY A 175 -14.20 6.07 -9.57
N VAL A 176 -14.21 7.37 -9.24
CA VAL A 176 -14.63 7.85 -7.91
C VAL A 176 -16.11 7.61 -7.67
N ALA A 177 -16.95 7.80 -8.70
CA ALA A 177 -18.38 7.49 -8.61
C ALA A 177 -18.64 6.00 -8.30
N THR A 178 -17.84 5.10 -8.87
CA THR A 178 -17.94 3.65 -8.59
C THR A 178 -17.56 3.33 -7.15
N LEU A 179 -16.47 3.92 -6.66
CA LEU A 179 -16.08 3.80 -5.25
C LEU A 179 -17.17 4.34 -4.30
N PHE A 180 -17.77 5.49 -4.63
CA PHE A 180 -18.85 6.08 -3.83
C PHE A 180 -20.10 5.18 -3.78
N GLN A 181 -20.47 4.59 -4.91
CA GLN A 181 -21.59 3.65 -5.00
C GLN A 181 -21.33 2.39 -4.18
N LEU A 182 -20.11 1.82 -4.27
CA LEU A 182 -19.68 0.69 -3.45
C LEU A 182 -19.81 1.05 -1.97
N ALA A 183 -19.27 2.20 -1.57
CA ALA A 183 -19.30 2.69 -0.20
C ALA A 183 -20.73 2.87 0.34
N SER A 184 -21.59 3.48 -0.47
CA SER A 184 -22.99 3.73 -0.12
C SER A 184 -23.79 2.43 -0.01
N SER A 185 -23.55 1.46 -0.90
CA SER A 185 -24.27 0.19 -0.91
C SER A 185 -23.95 -0.67 0.31
N GLU A 186 -22.68 -0.72 0.73
CA GLU A 186 -22.30 -1.46 1.93
C GLU A 186 -22.77 -0.74 3.21
N ALA A 187 -22.76 0.61 3.24
CA ALA A 187 -23.32 1.38 4.35
C ALA A 187 -24.82 1.10 4.56
N GLN A 188 -25.59 0.99 3.47
CA GLN A 188 -27.01 0.63 3.54
C GLN A 188 -27.21 -0.78 4.11
N LYS A 189 -26.42 -1.77 3.67
CA LYS A 189 -26.48 -3.14 4.20
C LYS A 189 -26.23 -3.18 5.71
N MET A 190 -25.22 -2.43 6.19
CA MET A 190 -24.92 -2.33 7.62
C MET A 190 -26.09 -1.75 8.42
N GLY A 191 -26.76 -0.72 7.91
CA GLY A 191 -27.97 -0.17 8.54
C GLY A 191 -29.08 -1.21 8.70
N PHE A 192 -29.36 -1.98 7.64
CA PHE A 192 -30.36 -3.06 7.70
C PHE A 192 -29.98 -4.19 8.66
N GLU A 193 -28.70 -4.53 8.78
CA GLU A 193 -28.23 -5.57 9.72
C GLU A 193 -28.40 -5.14 11.19
N ILE A 194 -28.09 -3.88 11.50
CA ILE A 194 -28.28 -3.31 12.84
C ILE A 194 -29.76 -3.32 13.22
N ASP A 195 -30.64 -2.85 12.32
CA ASP A 195 -32.09 -2.83 12.55
C ASP A 195 -32.66 -4.25 12.79
N ARG A 196 -32.16 -5.23 12.03
CA ARG A 196 -32.57 -6.64 12.17
C ARG A 196 -32.10 -7.25 13.50
N GLN A 197 -30.88 -6.95 13.95
CA GLN A 197 -30.36 -7.43 15.24
C GLN A 197 -31.14 -6.83 16.42
N GLN A 198 -31.50 -5.55 16.34
CA GLN A 198 -32.34 -4.90 17.37
C GLN A 198 -33.74 -5.53 17.44
N GLN A 199 -34.36 -5.83 16.30
CA GLN A 199 -35.66 -6.51 16.27
C GLN A 199 -35.60 -7.92 16.86
N GLN A 200 -34.53 -8.68 16.59
CA GLN A 200 -34.36 -10.03 17.15
C GLN A 200 -34.13 -10.00 18.67
N GLN A 201 -33.35 -9.05 19.18
CA GLN A 201 -33.15 -8.88 20.62
C GLN A 201 -34.44 -8.46 21.34
N GLN A 202 -35.25 -7.58 20.76
CA GLN A 202 -36.56 -7.23 21.31
C GLN A 202 -37.52 -8.43 21.33
N GLN A 203 -37.56 -9.25 20.29
CA GLN A 203 -38.42 -10.44 20.26
C GLN A 203 -38.01 -11.50 21.29
N GLN A 204 -36.71 -11.65 21.57
CA GLN A 204 -36.22 -12.57 22.61
C GLN A 204 -36.50 -12.08 24.03
N GLN A 205 -36.50 -10.77 24.27
CA GLN A 205 -36.85 -10.19 25.57
C GLN A 205 -38.35 -10.23 25.88
N VAL A 206 -39.21 -10.21 24.86
CA VAL A 206 -40.68 -10.31 25.01
C VAL A 206 -41.14 -11.76 25.18
N ALA A 207 -40.30 -12.74 24.81
CA ALA A 207 -40.58 -14.17 24.93
C ALA A 207 -40.09 -14.82 26.24
N MET A 208 -39.43 -14.05 27.12
CA MET A 208 -39.14 -14.41 28.52
C MET A 208 -40.16 -13.78 29.47
#